data_AF-A0A834FG98-F1
#
_entry.id   AF-A0A834FG98-F1
#
_cell.length_a   1.000
_cell.length_b   1.000
_cell.length_c   1.000
_cell.angle_alpha   90.00
_cell.angle_beta   90.00
_cell.angle_gamma   90.00
#
_symmetry.space_group_name_H-M   'P 1'
#
loop_
_entity.id
_entity.type
_entity.pdbx_description
1 polymer ?
#
loop_
_entity_poly.entity_id
_entity_poly.type
_entity_poly.pdbx_seq_one_letter_code
_entity_poly.pdbx_strand_id
1 'polypeptide(L)'
;MKTSDEGTAGQEVTAYEAMSSLVNYIQPNKFISFDNARKKNKSYVISSFVETKGEAMISKTAVEFVEYNKRQMSRIYPKGTRMDSSNYSPQPFWNAGCQMVALNYQTMDFPMQLNMALFEFNGRTGYLLKHDVLRRGDKKFDPFCDRIDTVVASTLTIKIYSGQFLSDKSVKTGVEVEVIGLPW
;
A
#
# COMPACT_ATOMS: atom_id res chain seq x y z
N MET A 1 26.26 -14.92 5.78
CA MET A 1 24.93 -15.34 5.32
C MET A 1 24.24 -14.08 4.76
N LYS A 2 24.05 -13.94 3.45
CA LYS A 2 23.33 -12.79 2.90
C LYS A 2 21.83 -13.02 3.16
N THR A 3 21.29 -12.43 4.22
CA THR A 3 19.85 -12.29 4.39
C THR A 3 19.34 -11.39 3.28
N SER A 4 18.78 -11.98 2.21
CA SER A 4 18.07 -11.23 1.18
C SER A 4 16.86 -10.55 1.80
N ASP A 5 16.60 -9.29 1.45
CA ASP A 5 15.42 -8.54 1.93
C ASP A 5 14.10 -9.28 1.65
N GLU A 6 14.05 -10.03 0.54
CA GLU A 6 12.90 -10.83 0.13
C GLU A 6 12.69 -12.09 0.98
N GLY A 7 13.64 -12.46 1.85
CA GLY A 7 13.57 -13.67 2.67
C GLY A 7 13.40 -14.94 1.84
N THR A 8 12.53 -15.84 2.30
CA THR A 8 12.21 -17.12 1.63
C THR A 8 11.39 -16.96 0.35
N ALA A 9 10.75 -15.81 0.13
CA ALA A 9 9.99 -15.54 -1.11
C ALA A 9 10.89 -15.53 -2.35
N GLY A 10 12.20 -15.33 -2.20
CA GLY A 10 13.17 -15.43 -3.29
C GLY A 10 13.47 -16.86 -3.75
N GLN A 11 12.91 -17.88 -3.11
CA GLN A 11 13.24 -19.30 -3.32
C GLN A 11 12.00 -20.16 -3.66
N GLU A 12 11.02 -19.59 -4.36
CA GLU A 12 9.86 -20.35 -4.82
C GLU A 12 10.24 -21.45 -5.82
N VAL A 13 9.54 -22.57 -5.74
CA VAL A 13 9.75 -23.74 -6.63
C VAL A 13 8.78 -23.73 -7.81
N THR A 14 9.13 -24.45 -8.86
CA THR A 14 8.25 -24.62 -10.03
C THR A 14 6.92 -25.28 -9.63
N ALA A 15 5.81 -24.67 -10.04
CA ALA A 15 4.49 -25.22 -9.80
C ALA A 15 4.21 -26.42 -10.71
N TYR A 16 3.65 -27.49 -10.13
CA TYR A 16 3.13 -28.65 -10.86
C TYR A 16 1.69 -28.40 -11.35
N GLU A 17 1.23 -29.22 -12.29
CA GLU A 17 -0.06 -29.06 -12.99
C GLU A 17 -1.25 -28.87 -12.04
N ALA A 18 -1.34 -29.67 -10.97
CA ALA A 18 -2.43 -29.63 -10.00
C ALA A 18 -2.57 -28.27 -9.30
N MET A 19 -1.48 -27.56 -9.06
CA MET A 19 -1.50 -26.21 -8.49
C MET A 19 -1.67 -25.14 -9.55
N SER A 20 -1.04 -25.33 -10.72
CA SER A 20 -1.11 -24.38 -11.84
C SER A 20 -2.53 -24.23 -12.38
N SER A 21 -3.30 -25.32 -12.42
CA SER A 21 -4.69 -25.33 -12.92
C SER A 21 -5.66 -24.49 -12.08
N LEU A 22 -5.30 -24.15 -10.84
CA LEU A 22 -6.11 -23.30 -9.95
C LEU A 22 -5.89 -21.80 -10.17
N VAL A 23 -4.83 -21.41 -10.90
CA VAL A 23 -4.42 -20.01 -11.05
C VAL A 23 -5.06 -19.39 -12.29
N ASN A 24 -5.80 -18.30 -12.11
CA ASN A 24 -6.50 -17.59 -13.21
C ASN A 24 -6.16 -16.09 -13.27
N TYR A 25 -6.84 -15.24 -12.50
CA TYR A 25 -6.74 -13.78 -12.53
C TYR A 25 -5.57 -13.22 -11.72
N ILE A 26 -4.96 -14.04 -10.86
CA ILE A 26 -3.86 -13.69 -9.97
C ILE A 26 -2.65 -14.55 -10.35
N GLN A 27 -2.00 -14.27 -11.49
CA GLN A 27 -0.82 -15.01 -11.94
C GLN A 27 0.46 -14.29 -11.46
N PRO A 28 1.17 -14.81 -10.44
CA PRO A 28 2.39 -14.20 -9.96
C PRO A 28 3.52 -14.39 -10.99
N ASN A 29 4.04 -13.27 -11.49
CA ASN A 29 5.21 -13.28 -12.36
C ASN A 29 6.30 -12.37 -11.80
N LYS A 30 7.55 -12.76 -12.02
CA LYS A 30 8.71 -11.90 -11.75
C LYS A 30 8.57 -10.59 -12.52
N PHE A 31 8.53 -9.48 -11.80
CA PHE A 31 8.51 -8.15 -12.38
C PHE A 31 9.84 -7.87 -13.09
N ILE A 32 9.77 -7.36 -14.33
CA ILE A 32 10.93 -6.98 -15.14
C ILE A 32 11.05 -5.46 -15.21
N SER A 33 10.03 -4.79 -15.75
CA SER A 33 9.91 -3.33 -15.81
C SER A 33 8.46 -2.93 -16.10
N PHE A 34 8.11 -1.68 -15.81
CA PHE A 34 6.79 -1.13 -16.13
C PHE A 34 6.52 -1.13 -17.64
N ASP A 35 7.54 -0.84 -18.46
CA ASP A 35 7.43 -0.90 -19.92
C ASP A 35 7.11 -2.30 -20.44
N ASN A 36 7.78 -3.32 -19.92
CA ASN A 36 7.51 -4.71 -20.30
C ASN A 36 6.09 -5.12 -19.88
N ALA A 37 5.67 -4.75 -18.66
CA ALA A 37 4.32 -5.03 -18.17
C ALA A 37 3.24 -4.37 -19.04
N ARG A 38 3.45 -3.10 -19.40
CA ARG A 38 2.58 -2.33 -20.30
C ARG A 38 2.51 -2.96 -21.70
N LYS A 39 3.66 -3.30 -22.30
CA LYS A 39 3.73 -3.94 -23.63
C LYS A 39 3.05 -5.29 -23.66
N LYS A 40 3.26 -6.13 -22.65
CA LYS A 40 2.59 -7.45 -22.56
C LYS A 40 1.09 -7.34 -22.43
N ASN A 41 0.62 -6.24 -21.85
CA ASN A 41 -0.78 -5.90 -21.78
C ASN A 41 -1.64 -7.04 -21.14
N LYS A 42 -1.24 -7.61 -19.99
CA LYS A 42 -1.95 -8.73 -19.32
C LYS A 42 -2.47 -8.37 -17.92
N SER A 43 -3.74 -7.99 -17.76
CA SER A 43 -4.29 -7.54 -16.47
C SER A 43 -4.28 -8.60 -15.36
N TYR A 44 -4.31 -9.89 -15.72
CA TYR A 44 -4.30 -11.02 -14.78
C TYR A 44 -2.92 -11.33 -14.19
N VAL A 45 -1.87 -10.60 -14.60
CA VAL A 45 -0.53 -10.77 -14.06
C VAL A 45 -0.36 -9.84 -12.86
N ILE A 46 0.06 -10.40 -11.72
CA ILE A 46 0.38 -9.69 -10.49
C ILE A 46 1.89 -9.71 -10.25
N SER A 47 2.40 -8.68 -9.58
CA SER A 47 3.77 -8.65 -9.08
C SER A 47 3.81 -8.37 -7.58
N SER A 48 4.61 -9.15 -6.86
CA SER A 48 4.86 -8.98 -5.43
C SER A 48 6.21 -8.28 -5.22
N PHE A 49 6.25 -7.31 -4.29
CA PHE A 49 7.42 -6.52 -3.98
C PHE A 49 7.64 -6.47 -2.47
N VAL A 50 8.88 -6.70 -2.03
CA VAL A 50 9.30 -6.34 -0.67
C VAL A 50 9.23 -4.82 -0.50
N GLU A 51 8.91 -4.34 0.71
CA GLU A 51 8.72 -2.91 1.03
C GLU A 51 9.87 -2.04 0.48
N THR A 52 11.12 -2.47 0.64
CA THR A 52 12.31 -1.72 0.20
C THR A 52 12.38 -1.53 -1.32
N LYS A 53 11.94 -2.55 -2.07
CA LYS A 53 11.85 -2.48 -3.53
C LYS A 53 10.69 -1.59 -3.97
N GLY A 54 9.55 -1.68 -3.28
CA GLY A 54 8.40 -0.81 -3.55
C GLY A 54 8.70 0.66 -3.24
N GLU A 55 9.35 0.96 -2.11
CA GLU A 55 9.83 2.30 -1.75
C GLU A 55 10.78 2.86 -2.81
N ALA A 56 11.73 2.04 -3.30
CA ALA A 56 12.63 2.44 -4.37
C ALA A 56 11.90 2.76 -5.68
N MET A 57 10.82 2.05 -6.00
CA MET A 57 9.98 2.36 -7.17
C MET A 57 9.16 3.64 -6.96
N ILE A 58 8.59 3.84 -5.76
CA ILE A 58 7.90 5.08 -5.43
C ILE A 58 8.85 6.28 -5.56
N SER A 59 10.08 6.18 -5.07
CA SER A 59 11.05 7.28 -5.13
C SER A 59 11.54 7.60 -6.55
N LYS A 60 11.61 6.61 -7.45
CA LYS A 60 12.25 6.78 -8.77
C LYS A 60 11.28 6.85 -9.94
N THR A 61 10.13 6.18 -9.82
CA THR A 61 9.20 5.89 -10.91
C THR A 61 7.76 5.83 -10.40
N ALA A 62 7.37 6.78 -9.55
CA ALA A 62 6.05 6.84 -8.90
C ALA A 62 4.90 6.83 -9.92
N VAL A 63 5.02 7.66 -10.97
CA VAL A 63 4.00 7.81 -12.01
C VAL A 63 3.81 6.51 -12.76
N GLU A 64 4.88 5.83 -13.14
CA GLU A 64 4.81 4.53 -13.82
C GLU A 64 4.20 3.46 -12.92
N PHE A 65 4.45 3.52 -11.62
CA PHE A 65 3.85 2.59 -10.66
C PHE A 65 2.34 2.84 -10.52
N VAL A 66 1.91 4.10 -10.48
CA VAL A 66 0.48 4.46 -10.53
C VAL A 66 -0.17 3.93 -11.80
N GLU A 67 0.44 4.15 -12.98
CA GLU A 67 -0.09 3.67 -14.25
C GLU A 67 -0.15 2.14 -14.32
N TYR A 68 0.85 1.44 -13.79
CA TYR A 68 0.84 -0.02 -13.65
C TYR A 68 -0.38 -0.49 -12.84
N ASN A 69 -0.62 0.15 -11.70
CA ASN A 69 -1.69 -0.19 -10.75
C ASN A 69 -3.10 0.17 -11.23
N LYS A 70 -3.26 0.87 -12.35
CA LYS A 70 -4.57 1.04 -13.01
C LYS A 70 -5.04 -0.22 -13.71
N ARG A 71 -4.11 -1.11 -14.07
CA ARG A 71 -4.38 -2.22 -14.98
C ARG A 71 -4.00 -3.59 -14.43
N GLN A 72 -2.94 -3.64 -13.63
CA GLN A 72 -2.45 -4.85 -12.96
C GLN A 72 -2.48 -4.65 -11.44
N MET A 73 -2.30 -5.75 -10.71
CA MET A 73 -2.21 -5.73 -9.26
C MET A 73 -0.75 -5.74 -8.80
N SER A 74 -0.50 -5.03 -7.70
CA SER A 74 0.73 -5.13 -6.94
C SER A 74 0.44 -5.56 -5.50
N ARG A 75 1.31 -6.44 -5.00
CA ARG A 75 1.34 -6.85 -3.60
C ARG A 75 2.61 -6.36 -2.94
N ILE A 76 2.50 -5.66 -1.82
CA ILE A 76 3.62 -5.22 -0.99
C ILE A 76 3.67 -6.08 0.26
N TYR A 77 4.86 -6.45 0.71
CA TYR A 77 5.04 -7.20 1.96
C TYR A 77 6.26 -6.72 2.74
N PRO A 78 6.27 -6.91 4.09
CA PRO A 78 7.38 -6.47 4.93
C PRO A 78 8.68 -7.18 4.56
N LYS A 79 9.81 -6.48 4.70
CA LYS A 79 11.14 -7.06 4.52
C LYS A 79 11.45 -8.09 5.60
N GLY A 80 12.24 -9.10 5.25
CA GLY A 80 12.61 -10.20 6.15
C GLY A 80 13.42 -9.77 7.39
N THR A 81 13.99 -8.56 7.40
CA THR A 81 14.71 -8.02 8.57
C THR A 81 13.79 -7.57 9.71
N ARG A 82 12.47 -7.45 9.47
CA ARG A 82 11.45 -7.19 10.51
C ARG A 82 11.07 -8.47 11.25
N MET A 83 12.05 -9.07 11.93
CA MET A 83 11.87 -10.32 12.67
C MET A 83 10.93 -10.19 13.88
N ASP A 84 10.74 -8.95 14.36
CA ASP A 84 9.80 -8.58 15.41
C ASP A 84 8.35 -8.45 14.92
N SER A 85 8.09 -8.72 13.64
CA SER A 85 6.79 -8.52 13.00
C SER A 85 6.30 -7.07 12.99
N SER A 86 7.18 -6.08 13.13
CA SER A 86 6.83 -4.67 12.92
C SER A 86 6.27 -4.41 11.52
N ASN A 87 5.46 -3.37 11.36
CA ASN A 87 4.89 -2.97 10.08
C ASN A 87 5.58 -1.73 9.49
N TYR A 88 5.48 -1.61 8.17
CA TYR A 88 5.83 -0.41 7.41
C TYR A 88 4.59 0.47 7.23
N SER A 89 4.77 1.77 6.93
CA SER A 89 3.63 2.65 6.65
C SER A 89 2.95 2.26 5.33
N PRO A 90 1.64 1.96 5.31
CA PRO A 90 0.96 1.55 4.09
C PRO A 90 0.64 2.74 3.15
N GLN A 91 0.61 3.96 3.68
CA GLN A 91 0.14 5.15 2.96
C GLN A 91 0.89 5.43 1.66
N PRO A 92 2.24 5.40 1.60
CA PRO A 92 2.96 5.64 0.35
C PRO A 92 2.59 4.67 -0.78
N PHE A 93 2.31 3.41 -0.43
CA PHE A 93 1.90 2.39 -1.39
C PHE A 93 0.46 2.59 -1.88
N TRP A 94 -0.46 2.99 -0.99
CA TRP A 94 -1.81 3.39 -1.39
C TRP A 94 -1.81 4.63 -2.28
N ASN A 95 -0.93 5.61 -2.01
CA ASN A 95 -0.74 6.79 -2.86
C ASN A 95 -0.26 6.40 -4.27
N ALA A 96 0.60 5.37 -4.38
CA ALA A 96 1.01 4.77 -5.65
C ALA A 96 -0.04 3.82 -6.27
N GLY A 97 -1.20 3.65 -5.62
CA GLY A 97 -2.32 2.84 -6.09
C GLY A 97 -2.19 1.33 -5.89
N CYS A 98 -1.21 0.88 -5.09
CA CYS A 98 -1.03 -0.54 -4.75
C CYS A 98 -2.24 -1.08 -4.00
N GLN A 99 -2.72 -2.26 -4.40
CA GLN A 99 -3.99 -2.80 -3.91
C GLN A 99 -3.80 -3.75 -2.72
N MET A 100 -2.76 -4.58 -2.75
CA MET A 100 -2.50 -5.59 -1.72
C MET A 100 -1.31 -5.19 -0.85
N VAL A 101 -1.50 -4.19 0.02
CA VAL A 101 -0.46 -3.71 0.95
C VAL A 101 -0.51 -4.56 2.22
N ALA A 102 0.24 -5.66 2.23
CA ALA A 102 0.15 -6.67 3.29
C ALA A 102 0.92 -6.23 4.55
N LEU A 103 0.24 -6.35 5.69
CA LEU A 103 0.76 -6.03 7.02
C LEU A 103 0.65 -7.26 7.95
N ASN A 104 1.42 -7.26 9.02
CA ASN A 104 1.45 -8.24 10.09
C ASN A 104 0.32 -7.95 11.10
N TYR A 105 -0.82 -8.64 10.96
CA TYR A 105 -2.02 -8.44 11.80
C TYR A 105 -1.80 -8.78 13.28
N GLN A 106 -0.81 -9.60 13.60
CA GLN A 106 -0.43 -9.92 14.98
C GLN A 106 0.19 -8.74 15.73
N THR A 107 0.59 -7.67 15.03
CA THR A 107 1.24 -6.50 15.61
C THR A 107 0.32 -5.27 15.48
N MET A 108 -0.23 -4.81 16.61
CA MET A 108 -1.13 -3.64 16.68
C MET A 108 -0.37 -2.30 16.77
N ASP A 109 0.63 -2.12 15.90
CA ASP A 109 1.35 -0.85 15.75
C ASP A 109 0.56 0.17 14.92
N PHE A 110 1.10 1.40 14.81
CA PHE A 110 0.41 2.49 14.11
C PHE A 110 -0.04 2.14 12.68
N PRO A 111 0.79 1.51 11.81
CA PRO A 111 0.34 1.04 10.50
C PRO A 111 -0.89 0.12 10.54
N MET A 112 -0.95 -0.80 11.51
CA MET A 112 -2.10 -1.70 11.66
C MET A 112 -3.34 -0.96 12.14
N GLN A 113 -3.18 -0.03 13.10
CA GLN A 113 -4.27 0.82 13.58
C GLN A 113 -4.86 1.66 12.43
N LEU A 114 -4.01 2.25 11.59
CA LEU A 114 -4.41 2.98 10.39
C LEU A 114 -5.15 2.08 9.39
N ASN A 115 -4.63 0.88 9.14
CA ASN A 115 -5.25 -0.10 8.24
C ASN A 115 -6.65 -0.52 8.74
N MET A 116 -6.79 -0.83 10.02
CA MET A 116 -8.08 -1.21 10.61
C MET A 116 -9.09 -0.07 10.57
N ALA A 117 -8.68 1.15 10.90
CA ALA A 117 -9.54 2.33 10.83
C ALA A 117 -10.01 2.62 9.40
N LEU A 118 -9.12 2.51 8.41
CA LEU A 118 -9.46 2.76 7.01
C LEU A 118 -10.42 1.71 6.44
N PHE A 119 -10.18 0.42 6.70
CA PHE A 119 -11.05 -0.66 6.20
C PHE A 119 -12.31 -0.90 7.04
N GLU A 120 -12.53 -0.12 8.09
CA GLU A 120 -13.84 -0.05 8.74
C GLU A 120 -14.91 0.55 7.82
N PHE A 121 -14.51 1.49 6.96
CA PHE A 121 -15.37 2.12 5.97
C PHE A 121 -15.83 1.15 4.88
N ASN A 122 -16.85 1.56 4.11
CA ASN A 122 -17.50 0.73 3.10
C ASN A 122 -18.03 -0.60 3.66
N GLY A 123 -18.63 -0.55 4.86
CA GLY A 123 -19.30 -1.69 5.49
C GLY A 123 -18.37 -2.84 5.87
N ARG A 124 -17.08 -2.57 6.15
CA ARG A 124 -16.09 -3.60 6.52
C ARG A 124 -15.91 -4.71 5.48
N THR A 125 -16.11 -4.39 4.21
CA THR A 125 -15.98 -5.36 3.10
C THR A 125 -14.54 -5.77 2.80
N GLY A 126 -13.56 -5.02 3.31
CA GLY A 126 -12.14 -5.17 2.95
C GLY A 126 -11.77 -4.53 1.60
N TYR A 127 -12.70 -3.80 0.96
CA TYR A 127 -12.47 -3.13 -0.32
C TYR A 127 -12.85 -1.65 -0.24
N LEU A 128 -11.98 -0.80 -0.77
CA LEU A 128 -12.22 0.64 -0.94
C LEU A 128 -11.92 1.04 -2.37
N LEU A 129 -12.82 1.82 -2.97
CA LEU A 129 -12.63 2.31 -4.33
C LEU A 129 -11.52 3.37 -4.35
N LYS A 130 -10.49 3.17 -5.17
CA LYS A 130 -9.41 4.14 -5.37
C LYS A 130 -9.95 5.45 -5.97
N HIS A 131 -9.26 6.56 -5.68
CA HIS A 131 -9.55 7.87 -6.27
C HIS A 131 -9.51 7.83 -7.80
N ASP A 132 -10.26 8.71 -8.47
CA ASP A 132 -10.42 8.75 -9.94
C ASP A 132 -9.08 8.83 -10.69
N VAL A 133 -8.15 9.63 -10.17
CA VAL A 133 -6.81 9.81 -10.76
C VAL A 133 -5.96 8.52 -10.74
N LEU A 134 -6.28 7.59 -9.83
CA LEU A 134 -5.65 6.26 -9.71
C LEU A 134 -6.38 5.17 -10.52
N ARG A 135 -7.41 5.53 -11.28
CA ARG A 135 -8.24 4.59 -12.06
C ARG A 135 -8.34 4.95 -13.54
N ARG A 136 -8.47 6.25 -13.84
CA ARG A 136 -8.68 6.76 -15.19
C ARG A 136 -7.42 6.65 -16.06
N GLY A 137 -7.54 6.03 -17.24
CA GLY A 137 -6.43 5.88 -18.19
C GLY A 137 -6.03 7.18 -18.89
N ASP A 138 -6.91 8.18 -18.89
CA ASP A 138 -6.67 9.49 -19.51
C ASP A 138 -6.09 10.54 -18.53
N LYS A 139 -5.93 10.19 -17.25
CA LYS A 139 -5.40 11.08 -16.21
C LYS A 139 -4.08 10.55 -15.68
N LYS A 140 -2.97 11.24 -15.92
CA LYS A 140 -1.71 10.93 -15.22
C LYS A 140 -1.73 11.54 -13.83
N PHE A 141 -1.13 10.85 -12.87
CA PHE A 141 -1.03 11.30 -11.50
C PHE A 141 0.37 11.04 -10.97
N ASP A 142 0.97 12.07 -10.39
CA ASP A 142 2.21 11.98 -9.63
C ASP A 142 1.89 12.15 -8.14
N PRO A 143 2.14 11.13 -7.29
CA PRO A 143 1.93 11.24 -5.85
C PRO A 143 2.69 12.36 -5.15
N PHE A 144 3.72 12.93 -5.80
CA PHE A 144 4.55 14.01 -5.25
C PHE A 144 4.24 15.38 -5.87
N CYS A 145 3.17 15.51 -6.65
CA CYS A 145 2.81 16.81 -7.23
C CYS A 145 2.09 17.73 -6.23
N ASP A 146 2.45 19.01 -6.25
CA ASP A 146 1.86 20.04 -5.37
C ASP A 146 0.39 20.33 -5.69
N ARG A 147 -0.04 20.05 -6.93
CA ARG A 147 -1.40 20.33 -7.40
C ARG A 147 -1.94 19.23 -8.29
N ILE A 148 -3.17 18.83 -8.00
CA ILE A 148 -3.97 17.97 -8.84
C ILE A 148 -5.08 18.83 -9.43
N ASP A 149 -5.00 19.19 -10.72
CA ASP A 149 -5.93 20.12 -11.39
C ASP A 149 -7.42 19.75 -11.28
N THR A 150 -7.71 18.49 -10.93
CA THR A 150 -9.07 17.96 -10.81
C THR A 150 -9.58 17.85 -9.38
N VAL A 151 -8.78 18.19 -8.38
CA VAL A 151 -9.13 18.04 -6.96
C VAL A 151 -9.17 19.41 -6.30
N VAL A 152 -10.28 19.70 -5.62
CA VAL A 152 -10.43 20.92 -4.82
C VAL A 152 -9.70 20.73 -3.49
N ALA A 153 -8.59 21.45 -3.30
CA ALA A 153 -7.90 21.48 -2.01
C ALA A 153 -8.83 22.06 -0.93
N SER A 154 -8.80 21.47 0.27
CA SER A 154 -9.63 21.87 1.41
C SER A 154 -8.77 22.20 2.62
N THR A 155 -9.23 23.13 3.46
CA THR A 155 -8.57 23.48 4.72
C THR A 155 -9.27 22.76 5.88
N LEU A 156 -8.49 22.03 6.68
CA LEU A 156 -8.97 21.38 7.90
C LEU A 156 -8.47 22.15 9.12
N THR A 157 -9.38 22.51 10.04
CA THR A 157 -9.03 23.13 11.33
C THR A 157 -9.56 22.26 12.46
N ILE A 158 -8.66 21.78 13.32
CA ILE A 158 -9.00 20.95 14.48
C ILE A 158 -8.64 21.73 15.74
N LYS A 159 -9.63 21.91 16.63
CA LYS A 159 -9.44 22.55 17.94
C LYS A 159 -9.86 21.60 19.05
N ILE A 160 -8.91 21.23 19.90
CA ILE A 160 -9.13 20.34 21.04
C ILE A 160 -9.58 21.17 22.23
N TYR A 161 -10.77 20.89 22.77
CA TYR A 161 -11.35 21.64 23.89
C TYR A 161 -11.19 20.91 25.23
N SER A 162 -11.47 19.61 25.27
CA SER A 162 -11.50 18.82 26.52
C SER A 162 -11.53 17.33 26.20
N GLY A 163 -11.25 16.48 27.19
CA GLY A 163 -11.53 15.04 27.14
C GLY A 163 -12.25 14.59 28.41
N GLN A 164 -13.11 13.57 28.29
CA GLN A 164 -13.90 13.01 29.40
C GLN A 164 -13.60 11.51 29.55
N PHE A 165 -13.58 11.02 30.79
CA PHE A 165 -13.40 9.60 31.12
C PHE A 165 -12.16 8.95 30.48
N LEU A 166 -11.05 9.68 30.38
CA LEU A 166 -9.83 9.23 29.69
C LEU A 166 -9.04 8.15 30.44
N SER A 167 -9.17 8.08 31.77
CA SER A 167 -8.50 7.07 32.60
C SER A 167 -9.31 6.83 33.87
N ASP A 168 -9.22 5.60 34.37
CA ASP A 168 -9.66 5.18 35.70
C ASP A 168 -8.83 5.80 36.84
N LYS A 169 -7.65 6.35 36.53
CA LYS A 169 -6.71 6.94 37.46
C LYS A 169 -6.50 8.43 37.17
N SER A 170 -6.11 9.17 38.20
CA SER A 170 -5.68 10.56 38.05
C SER A 170 -4.28 10.60 37.46
N VAL A 171 -4.19 10.81 36.14
CA VAL A 171 -2.94 10.89 35.38
C VAL A 171 -2.97 12.08 34.42
N LYS A 172 -1.79 12.62 34.11
CA LYS A 172 -1.67 13.65 33.07
C LYS A 172 -1.88 13.01 31.70
N THR A 173 -2.68 13.66 30.86
CA THR A 173 -3.02 13.20 29.50
C THR A 173 -2.66 14.28 28.48
N GLY A 174 -2.46 13.85 27.23
CA GLY A 174 -2.19 14.71 26.09
C GLY A 174 -2.90 14.17 24.85
N VAL A 175 -3.11 15.03 23.86
CA VAL A 175 -3.72 14.67 22.57
C VAL A 175 -2.75 15.06 21.47
N GLU A 176 -2.52 14.14 20.55
CA GLU A 176 -1.73 14.34 19.34
C GLU A 176 -2.66 14.26 18.12
N VAL A 177 -2.40 15.11 17.12
CA VAL A 177 -3.20 15.17 15.89
C VAL A 177 -2.25 15.13 14.71
N GLU A 178 -2.38 14.08 13.91
CA GLU A 178 -1.60 13.88 12.69
C GLU A 178 -2.55 13.75 11.49
N VAL A 179 -2.08 14.15 10.31
CA VAL A 179 -2.81 13.99 9.03
C VAL A 179 -1.99 13.07 8.13
N ILE A 180 -2.61 11.98 7.71
CA ILE A 180 -1.98 10.95 6.88
C ILE A 180 -2.54 11.03 5.45
N GLY A 181 -1.66 11.12 4.45
CA GLY A 181 -2.08 11.31 3.06
C GLY A 181 -0.91 11.35 2.07
N LEU A 182 -1.01 12.22 1.07
CA LEU A 182 0.08 12.49 0.13
C LEU A 182 1.28 13.14 0.86
N PRO A 183 2.51 12.93 0.37
CA PRO A 183 3.68 13.68 0.82
C PRO A 183 3.49 15.19 0.58
N TRP A 184 4.13 16.00 1.42
CA TRP A 184 4.06 17.45 1.46
C TRP A 184 5.33 18.05 0.85
#